data_AF-D2J7Q2-F1
#
_entry.id   AF-D2J7Q2-F1
#
_cell.length_a   1.000
_cell.length_b   1.000
_cell.length_c   1.000
_cell.angle_alpha   90.00
_cell.angle_beta   90.00
_cell.angle_gamma   90.00
#
_symmetry.space_group_name_H-M   'P 1'
#
loop_
_entity.id
_entity.type
_entity.pdbx_description
1 polymer ?
#
loop_
_entity_poly.entity_id
_entity_poly.type
_entity_poly.pdbx_seq_one_letter_code
_entity_poly.pdbx_strand_id
1 'polypeptide(L)'
;MKLAEAIKEQRELKGWSQEELANILKVSRQSVSKWESAKNYPSLDILIAMSDLFGISLEHLIKGDARFKKVILEGNYRESNRVPSIVDFLYDFWWLFFPVAGFLVWAIHSFMG
;
A
#
# COMPACT_ATOMS: atom_id res chain seq x y z
N MET A 1 -8.12 -23.47 -1.18
CA MET A 1 -8.57 -22.63 -2.29
C MET A 1 -7.46 -21.64 -2.58
N LYS A 2 -7.20 -21.35 -3.85
CA LYS A 2 -6.31 -20.24 -4.24
C LYS A 2 -7.15 -18.96 -4.33
N LEU A 3 -6.56 -17.80 -4.08
CA LEU A 3 -7.27 -16.50 -4.13
C LEU A 3 -8.12 -16.34 -5.41
N ALA A 4 -7.57 -16.74 -6.56
CA ALA A 4 -8.27 -16.72 -7.84
C ALA A 4 -9.62 -17.47 -7.83
N GLU A 5 -9.66 -18.63 -7.18
CA GLU A 5 -10.87 -19.45 -7.05
C GLU A 5 -11.86 -18.77 -6.11
N ALA A 6 -11.40 -18.22 -5.00
CA ALA A 6 -12.24 -17.51 -4.03
C ALA A 6 -12.93 -16.29 -4.65
N ILE A 7 -12.19 -15.48 -5.42
CA ILE A 7 -12.76 -14.31 -6.13
C ILE A 7 -13.85 -14.76 -7.10
N LYS A 8 -13.56 -15.80 -7.90
CA LYS A 8 -14.50 -16.34 -8.89
C LYS A 8 -15.76 -16.89 -8.22
N GLU A 9 -15.60 -17.68 -7.16
CA GLU A 9 -16.70 -18.27 -6.41
C GLU A 9 -17.60 -17.20 -5.78
N GLN A 10 -17.02 -16.23 -5.06
CA GLN A 10 -17.80 -15.16 -4.44
C GLN A 10 -18.54 -14.30 -5.48
N ARG A 11 -17.91 -14.05 -6.63
CA ARG A 11 -18.55 -13.37 -7.76
C ARG A 11 -19.74 -14.18 -8.29
N GLU A 12 -19.57 -15.48 -8.51
CA GLU A 12 -20.61 -16.37 -9.04
C GLU A 12 -21.76 -16.56 -8.05
N LEU A 13 -21.48 -16.64 -6.74
CA LEU A 13 -22.49 -16.67 -5.68
C LEU A 13 -23.37 -15.42 -5.66
N LYS A 14 -22.84 -14.28 -6.08
CA LYS A 14 -23.58 -13.03 -6.23
C LYS A 14 -24.25 -12.87 -7.60
N GLY A 15 -24.05 -13.82 -8.51
CA GLY A 15 -24.60 -13.77 -9.87
C GLY A 15 -23.95 -12.74 -10.78
N TRP A 16 -22.75 -12.24 -10.45
CA TRP A 16 -22.08 -11.19 -11.22
C TRP A 16 -21.21 -11.77 -12.33
N SER A 17 -21.13 -11.07 -13.45
CA SER A 17 -20.12 -11.22 -14.49
C SER A 17 -18.81 -10.55 -14.09
N GLN A 18 -17.72 -10.89 -14.78
CA GLN A 18 -16.42 -10.23 -14.57
C GLN A 18 -16.48 -8.72 -14.84
N GLU A 19 -17.35 -8.29 -15.76
CA GLU A 19 -17.58 -6.87 -16.06
C GLU A 19 -18.27 -6.16 -14.90
N GLU A 20 -19.30 -6.78 -14.31
CA GLU A 20 -20.02 -6.21 -13.18
C GLU A 20 -19.13 -6.08 -11.94
N LEU A 21 -18.35 -7.12 -11.62
CA LEU A 21 -17.38 -7.03 -10.52
C LEU A 21 -16.34 -5.92 -10.78
N ALA A 22 -15.87 -5.79 -12.02
CA ALA A 22 -14.94 -4.74 -12.41
C ALA A 22 -15.54 -3.34 -12.24
N ASN A 23 -16.80 -3.16 -12.63
CA ASN A 23 -17.53 -1.90 -12.47
C ASN A 23 -17.73 -1.53 -10.99
N ILE A 24 -18.12 -2.50 -10.15
CA ILE A 24 -18.30 -2.30 -8.71
C ILE A 24 -16.99 -1.87 -8.05
N LEU A 25 -15.90 -2.55 -8.39
CA LEU A 25 -14.56 -2.28 -7.84
C LEU A 25 -13.84 -1.12 -8.55
N LYS A 26 -14.45 -0.50 -9.56
CA LYS A 26 -13.88 0.59 -10.38
C LYS A 26 -12.51 0.24 -10.98
N VAL A 27 -12.40 -0.97 -11.54
CA VAL A 27 -11.19 -1.49 -12.20
C VAL A 27 -11.53 -1.96 -13.61
N SER A 28 -10.52 -2.29 -14.41
CA SER A 28 -10.75 -2.88 -15.72
C SER A 28 -11.23 -4.33 -15.61
N ARG A 29 -12.13 -4.76 -16.51
CA ARG A 29 -12.51 -6.18 -16.68
C ARG A 29 -11.29 -7.10 -16.85
N GLN A 30 -10.25 -6.61 -17.54
CA GLN A 30 -9.01 -7.36 -17.74
C GLN A 30 -8.30 -7.63 -16.41
N SER A 31 -8.38 -6.72 -15.44
CA SER A 31 -7.85 -6.92 -14.09
C SER A 31 -8.54 -8.09 -13.40
N VAL A 32 -9.87 -8.10 -13.39
CA VAL A 32 -10.68 -9.20 -12.82
C VAL A 32 -10.36 -10.53 -13.50
N SER A 33 -10.28 -10.55 -14.83
CA SER A 33 -9.89 -11.74 -15.59
C SER A 33 -8.50 -12.27 -15.21
N LYS A 34 -7.52 -11.38 -15.01
CA LYS A 34 -6.16 -11.76 -14.59
C LYS A 34 -6.14 -12.32 -13.17
N TRP A 35 -6.94 -11.77 -12.25
CA TRP A 35 -7.05 -12.28 -10.88
C TRP A 35 -7.67 -13.68 -10.83
N GLU A 36 -8.80 -13.88 -11.53
CA GLU A 36 -9.48 -15.19 -11.59
C GLU A 36 -8.69 -16.26 -12.35
N SER A 37 -7.72 -15.86 -13.18
CA SER A 37 -6.79 -16.77 -13.85
C SER A 37 -5.43 -16.90 -13.15
N ALA A 38 -5.28 -16.36 -11.94
CA ALA A 38 -4.05 -16.36 -11.16
C ALA A 38 -2.82 -15.78 -11.89
N LYS A 39 -3.04 -14.91 -12.89
CA LYS A 39 -1.96 -14.24 -13.66
C LYS A 39 -1.32 -13.09 -12.89
N ASN A 40 -2.08 -12.43 -12.01
CA ASN A 40 -1.57 -11.46 -11.05
C ASN A 40 -2.44 -11.43 -9.78
N TYR A 41 -1.98 -10.67 -8.78
CA TYR A 41 -2.71 -10.41 -7.55
C TYR A 41 -3.38 -9.02 -7.60
N PRO A 42 -4.55 -8.84 -6.98
CA PRO A 42 -5.08 -7.51 -6.70
C PRO A 42 -4.21 -6.77 -5.68
N SER A 43 -4.25 -5.43 -5.67
CA SER A 43 -3.64 -4.65 -4.60
C SER A 43 -4.35 -4.89 -3.27
N LEU A 44 -3.70 -4.54 -2.16
CA LEU A 44 -4.30 -4.64 -0.83
C LEU A 44 -5.62 -3.87 -0.74
N ASP A 45 -5.68 -2.64 -1.25
CA ASP A 45 -6.90 -1.82 -1.20
C ASP A 45 -8.08 -2.50 -1.90
N ILE A 46 -7.82 -3.14 -3.04
CA ILE A 46 -8.83 -3.91 -3.78
C ILE A 46 -9.26 -5.14 -2.98
N LEU A 47 -8.33 -5.80 -2.30
CA LEU A 47 -8.67 -6.96 -1.46
C LEU A 47 -9.49 -6.59 -0.24
N ILE A 48 -9.22 -5.43 0.37
CA ILE A 48 -10.05 -4.87 1.45
C ILE A 48 -11.44 -4.59 0.89
N ALA A 49 -11.54 -3.89 -0.25
CA ALA A 49 -12.82 -3.61 -0.90
C ALA A 49 -13.58 -4.89 -1.28
N MET A 50 -12.89 -5.94 -1.74
CA MET A 50 -13.49 -7.26 -2.00
C MET A 50 -13.99 -7.91 -0.71
N SER A 51 -13.22 -7.80 0.38
CA SER A 51 -13.61 -8.36 1.68
C SER A 51 -14.91 -7.73 2.20
N ASP A 52 -15.04 -6.41 2.05
CA ASP A 52 -16.27 -5.67 2.38
C ASP A 52 -17.42 -6.04 1.44
N LEU A 53 -17.15 -6.10 0.12
CA LEU A 53 -18.14 -6.42 -0.91
C LEU A 53 -18.71 -7.83 -0.78
N PHE A 54 -17.87 -8.80 -0.46
CA PHE A 54 -18.25 -10.21 -0.31
C PHE A 54 -18.78 -10.51 1.10
N GLY A 55 -18.51 -9.64 2.09
CA GLY A 55 -18.92 -9.85 3.49
C GLY A 55 -18.13 -10.95 4.19
N ILE A 56 -16.87 -11.17 3.77
CA ILE A 56 -15.95 -12.14 4.37
C ILE A 56 -14.67 -11.44 4.80
N SER A 57 -13.98 -11.95 5.82
CA SER A 57 -12.72 -11.35 6.24
C SER A 57 -11.64 -11.48 5.16
N LEU A 58 -10.72 -10.51 5.11
CA LEU A 58 -9.55 -10.57 4.23
C LEU A 58 -8.77 -11.89 4.40
N GLU A 59 -8.64 -12.37 5.63
CA GLU A 59 -7.97 -13.65 5.92
C GLU A 59 -8.70 -14.86 5.32
N HIS A 60 -10.04 -14.80 5.27
CA HIS A 60 -10.84 -15.82 4.61
C HIS A 60 -10.72 -15.74 3.08
N LEU A 61 -10.70 -14.53 2.52
CA LEU A 61 -10.55 -14.30 1.08
C LEU A 61 -9.20 -14.82 0.55
N ILE A 62 -8.12 -14.67 1.32
CA ILE A 62 -6.77 -15.14 0.94
C ILE A 62 -6.45 -16.55 1.49
N LYS A 63 -7.44 -17.26 2.05
CA LYS A 63 -7.25 -18.54 2.74
C LYS A 63 -6.70 -19.61 1.80
N GLY A 64 -5.44 -19.98 2.00
CA GLY A 64 -4.72 -20.97 1.18
C GLY A 64 -3.58 -20.40 0.37
N ASP A 65 -3.41 -19.07 0.34
CA ASP A 65 -2.24 -18.42 -0.24
C ASP A 65 -1.27 -17.92 0.84
N ALA A 66 -0.55 -18.87 1.44
CA ALA A 66 0.39 -18.57 2.53
C ALA A 66 1.52 -17.63 2.09
N ARG A 67 1.93 -17.70 0.82
CA ARG A 67 2.94 -16.81 0.26
C ARG A 67 2.40 -15.38 0.17
N PHE A 68 1.21 -15.22 -0.39
CA PHE A 68 0.59 -13.92 -0.53
C PHE A 68 0.27 -13.27 0.82
N LYS A 69 -0.25 -14.05 1.79
CA LYS A 69 -0.47 -13.58 3.17
C LYS A 69 0.82 -13.00 3.77
N LYS A 70 1.96 -13.68 3.59
CA LYS A 70 3.25 -13.19 4.07
C LYS A 70 3.66 -11.87 3.41
N VAL A 71 3.53 -11.74 2.09
CA VAL A 71 3.89 -10.51 1.36
C VAL A 71 3.05 -9.30 1.83
N ILE A 72 1.73 -9.46 1.97
CA ILE A 72 0.86 -8.37 2.41
C ILE A 72 1.13 -7.98 3.86
N LEU A 73 1.26 -8.97 4.76
CA LEU A 73 1.49 -8.69 6.18
C LEU A 73 2.87 -8.06 6.41
N GLU A 74 3.92 -8.54 5.74
CA GLU A 74 5.27 -7.97 5.87
C GLU A 74 5.38 -6.58 5.22
N GLY A 75 4.72 -6.35 4.08
CA GLY A 75 4.67 -5.04 3.42
C GLY A 75 4.01 -3.98 4.29
N ASN A 76 2.79 -4.25 4.78
CA ASN A 76 2.07 -3.34 5.68
C ASN A 76 2.80 -3.13 7.00
N TYR A 77 3.40 -4.19 7.57
CA TYR A 77 4.14 -4.06 8.82
C TYR A 77 5.32 -3.09 8.66
N ARG A 78 6.04 -3.14 7.53
CA ARG A 78 7.16 -2.25 7.26
C ARG A 78 6.74 -0.81 7.04
N GLU A 79 5.61 -0.58 6.38
CA GLU A 79 5.08 0.77 6.16
C GLU A 79 4.51 1.37 7.45
N SER A 80 3.68 0.63 8.18
CA SER A 80 3.08 1.07 9.45
C SER A 80 4.10 1.28 10.58
N ASN A 81 5.20 0.53 10.59
CA ASN A 81 6.24 0.64 11.63
C ASN A 81 7.53 1.31 11.11
N ARG A 82 7.44 2.12 10.03
CA ARG A 82 8.59 2.84 9.51
C ARG A 82 9.03 3.90 10.53
N VAL A 83 10.08 3.61 11.28
CA VAL A 83 10.73 4.57 12.19
C VAL A 83 11.50 5.59 11.33
N PRO A 84 11.28 6.91 11.49
CA PRO A 84 12.05 7.93 10.79
C PRO A 84 13.54 7.72 11.05
N SER A 85 14.33 7.64 9.98
CA SER A 85 15.76 7.47 10.09
C SER A 85 16.43 8.78 10.46
N ILE A 86 17.65 8.71 11.01
CA ILE A 86 18.47 9.90 11.26
C ILE A 86 18.67 10.75 9.99
N VAL A 87 18.59 10.12 8.82
CA VAL A 87 18.70 10.80 7.52
C VAL A 87 17.50 11.70 7.27
N ASP A 88 16.28 11.23 7.60
CA ASP A 88 15.04 12.01 7.48
C ASP A 88 15.10 13.26 8.38
N PHE A 89 15.59 13.08 9.62
CA PHE A 89 15.84 14.21 10.53
C PHE A 89 16.86 15.20 9.95
N LEU A 90 17.97 14.74 9.37
CA LEU A 90 19.00 15.63 8.81
C LEU A 90 18.49 16.48 7.63
N TYR A 91 17.57 15.96 6.83
CA TYR A 91 16.93 16.71 5.74
C TYR A 91 15.96 17.79 6.27
N ASP A 92 15.16 17.48 7.28
CA ASP A 92 14.20 18.43 7.88
C ASP A 92 14.88 19.63 8.56
N PHE A 93 16.14 19.47 8.97
CA PHE A 93 16.91 20.50 9.69
C PHE A 93 17.98 21.21 8.85
N TRP A 94 18.06 20.97 7.54
CA TRP A 94 19.02 21.64 6.66
C TRP A 94 18.92 23.17 6.79
N TRP A 95 17.70 23.71 6.89
CA TRP A 95 17.49 25.15 6.99
C TRP A 95 18.20 25.82 8.19
N LEU A 96 18.55 25.06 9.24
CA LEU A 96 19.32 25.58 10.40
C LEU A 96 20.74 26.00 10.03
N PHE A 97 21.28 25.54 8.90
CA PHE A 97 22.58 26.02 8.42
C PHE A 97 22.56 27.50 8.00
N PHE A 98 21.43 28.03 7.52
CA PHE A 98 21.36 29.42 7.05
C PHE A 98 21.50 30.45 8.19
N PRO A 99 20.76 30.35 9.32
CA PRO A 99 20.93 31.27 10.44
C PRO A 99 22.32 31.18 11.09
N VAL A 100 22.87 29.97 11.19
CA VAL A 100 24.20 29.74 11.78
C VAL A 100 25.29 30.36 10.90
N ALA A 101 25.23 30.14 9.58
CA ALA A 101 26.16 30.76 8.65
C ALA A 101 26.06 32.30 8.67
N GLY A 102 24.84 32.85 8.69
CA GLY A 102 24.61 34.28 8.80
C GLY A 102 25.16 34.89 10.10
N PHE A 103 24.95 34.22 11.24
CA PHE A 103 25.48 34.64 12.53
C PHE A 103 27.01 34.62 12.57
N LEU A 104 27.65 33.58 12.02
CA LEU A 104 29.11 33.48 11.97
C LEU A 104 29.73 34.62 11.15
N VAL A 105 29.14 34.94 9.99
CA VAL A 105 29.60 36.08 9.16
C VAL A 105 29.45 37.40 9.91
N TRP A 106 28.30 37.61 10.58
CA TRP A 106 28.06 38.81 11.39
C TRP A 106 29.04 38.93 12.57
N ALA A 107 29.29 37.84 13.30
CA ALA A 107 30.19 37.82 14.45
C ALA A 107 31.64 38.11 14.06
N ILE A 108 32.13 37.54 12.94
CA ILE A 108 33.47 37.83 12.42
C ILE A 108 33.61 39.31 12.06
N HIS A 109 32.61 39.88 11.41
CA HIS A 109 32.62 41.30 11.02
C HIS A 109 32.59 42.23 12.24
N SER A 110 31.85 41.88 13.30
CA SER A 110 31.73 42.68 14.53
C SER A 110 33.00 42.73 15.38
N PHE A 111 33.92 41.77 15.23
CA PHE A 111 35.17 41.71 16.01
C PHE A 111 36.40 42.22 15.23
N MET A 112 36.30 42.33 13.90
CA MET A 112 37.37 42.84 13.02
C MET A 112 37.17 44.31 12.58
N GLY A 113 36.09 44.96 13.02
CA GLY A 113 35.75 46.36 12.73
C GLY A 113 35.89 47.29 13.92
#